data_AF-A0A1M6V3A2-F1
#
_entry.id   AF-A0A1M6V3A2-F1
#
_cell.length_a   1.000
_cell.length_b   1.000
_cell.length_c   1.000
_cell.angle_alpha   90.00
_cell.angle_beta   90.00
_cell.angle_gamma   90.00
#
_symmetry.space_group_name_H-M   'P 1'
#
loop_
_entity.id
_entity.type
_entity.pdbx_description
1 polymer ?
#
loop_
_entity_poly.entity_id
_entity_poly.type
_entity_poly.pdbx_seq_one_letter_code
_entity_poly.pdbx_strand_id
1 'polypeptide(L)'
;MRKLMVLLILLGVLCVSVPQTEAARFAKAEEVTRPAGTIWGYPGSNVRFEIADPRKAETFVAKNGEQRLRLKEPGDVFVKAVFYESNGDIIEYHLTFHVTGQAVDETAVDVNSYAEEVLALVNAERRKYNLEPLRLAQDLNEDAMVRARECVRHFSHQRPDGSDYNTVLRNPYKEAGENLSAGRPSAQATVEGWMNSPAHRDNILYPNFREMGIGYLYESNSRYRHYWAQLFRR
;
A
#
# COMPACT_ATOMS: atom_id res chain seq x y z
N MET A 1 17.47 32.10 55.52
CA MET A 1 17.52 33.29 54.62
C MET A 1 17.35 32.75 53.18
N ARG A 2 16.55 33.32 52.24
CA ARG A 2 16.69 34.60 51.49
C ARG A 2 18.12 34.79 50.95
N LYS A 3 18.45 35.09 49.68
CA LYS A 3 17.82 35.27 48.33
C LYS A 3 18.94 34.95 47.27
N LEU A 4 18.84 34.87 45.94
CA LEU A 4 17.87 35.16 44.84
C LEU A 4 18.21 34.17 43.66
N MET A 5 17.35 33.83 42.67
CA MET A 5 17.18 34.43 41.30
C MET A 5 18.49 34.91 40.61
N VAL A 6 18.71 34.71 39.30
CA VAL A 6 17.83 35.02 38.14
C VAL A 6 17.83 33.94 37.02
N LEU A 7 16.81 34.04 36.16
CA LEU A 7 16.40 33.18 35.06
C LEU A 7 17.19 33.38 33.73
N LEU A 8 17.45 32.28 33.01
CA LEU A 8 17.51 32.25 31.53
C LEU A 8 16.84 30.95 31.06
N ILE A 9 15.99 31.00 30.01
CA ILE A 9 15.31 29.84 29.43
C ILE A 9 15.54 29.84 27.92
N LEU A 10 16.02 28.73 27.34
CA LEU A 10 15.33 27.92 26.32
C LEU A 10 16.24 26.75 25.84
N LEU A 11 15.61 25.73 25.24
CA LEU A 11 16.24 24.67 24.44
C LEU A 11 17.28 23.78 25.15
N GLY A 12 16.81 22.91 26.04
CA GLY A 12 17.60 21.79 26.55
C GLY A 12 16.73 20.62 27.04
N VAL A 13 16.91 19.44 26.43
CA VAL A 13 16.23 18.15 26.75
C VAL A 13 14.71 18.18 26.44
N LEU A 14 14.08 17.16 25.84
CA LEU A 14 14.53 15.81 25.49
C LEU A 14 15.16 15.72 24.09
N CYS A 15 16.38 15.20 24.05
CA CYS A 15 16.78 14.36 22.91
C CYS A 15 16.20 12.98 23.18
N VAL A 16 15.13 12.59 22.48
CA VAL A 16 14.66 11.20 22.49
C VAL A 16 15.61 10.41 21.61
N SER A 17 16.74 9.99 22.17
CA SER A 17 17.52 8.89 21.61
C SER A 17 16.66 7.64 21.73
N VAL A 18 15.95 7.28 20.65
CA VAL A 18 15.19 6.02 20.56
C VAL A 18 16.15 4.90 20.95
N PRO A 19 15.93 4.19 22.08
CA PRO A 19 16.90 3.22 22.56
C PRO A 19 17.07 2.08 21.56
N GLN A 20 18.25 1.46 21.51
CA GLN A 20 18.45 0.25 20.70
C GLN A 20 17.47 -0.89 21.09
N THR A 21 16.95 -0.86 22.32
CA THR A 21 15.89 -1.77 22.79
C THR A 21 14.51 -1.49 22.19
N GLU A 22 14.25 -0.29 21.66
CA GLU A 22 13.07 -0.01 20.84
C GLU A 22 13.30 -0.32 19.37
N ALA A 23 14.50 -0.06 18.82
CA ALA A 23 14.87 -0.54 17.49
C ALA A 23 14.68 -2.08 17.37
N ALA A 24 14.99 -2.82 18.43
CA ALA A 24 14.75 -4.26 18.53
C ALA A 24 13.26 -4.69 18.49
N ARG A 25 12.28 -3.78 18.70
CA ARG A 25 10.85 -4.07 18.52
C ARG A 25 10.47 -4.12 17.04
N PHE A 26 11.14 -3.34 16.19
CA PHE A 26 10.93 -3.29 14.74
C PHE A 26 11.65 -4.44 13.99
N ALA A 27 12.13 -5.48 14.68
CA ALA A 27 12.93 -6.58 14.12
C ALA A 27 12.18 -7.55 13.18
N LYS A 28 10.98 -7.18 12.72
CA LYS A 28 10.21 -7.80 11.64
C LYS A 28 9.54 -6.76 10.73
N ALA A 29 10.11 -5.56 10.65
CA ALA A 29 9.59 -4.52 9.78
C ALA A 29 9.73 -4.91 8.30
N GLU A 30 8.74 -4.56 7.49
CA GLU A 30 8.86 -4.65 6.03
C GLU A 30 9.68 -3.44 5.53
N GLU A 31 10.68 -3.71 4.68
CA GLU A 31 11.65 -2.72 4.19
C GLU A 31 11.17 -2.14 2.85
N VAL A 32 10.91 -0.82 2.84
CA VAL A 32 10.17 -0.16 1.75
C VAL A 32 10.96 1.02 1.20
N THR A 33 11.74 0.80 0.15
CA THR A 33 12.51 1.86 -0.52
C THR A 33 11.59 2.83 -1.26
N ARG A 34 11.71 4.14 -0.99
CA ARG A 34 10.90 5.21 -1.61
C ARG A 34 11.68 6.53 -1.76
N PRO A 35 11.37 7.37 -2.75
CA PRO A 35 11.96 8.70 -2.84
C PRO A 35 11.45 9.68 -1.78
N ALA A 36 12.25 10.70 -1.45
CA ALA A 36 11.77 11.87 -0.71
C ALA A 36 10.63 12.58 -1.46
N GLY A 37 9.69 13.18 -0.73
CA GLY A 37 8.45 13.75 -1.26
C GLY A 37 7.28 12.76 -1.35
N THR A 38 7.54 11.45 -1.35
CA THR A 38 6.51 10.41 -1.51
C THR A 38 5.37 10.55 -0.49
N ILE A 39 4.13 10.58 -1.00
CA ILE A 39 2.92 10.40 -0.20
C ILE A 39 2.52 8.94 -0.23
N TRP A 40 2.44 8.32 0.95
CA TRP A 40 2.08 6.92 1.16
C TRP A 40 0.93 6.79 2.18
N GLY A 41 0.31 5.61 2.23
CA GLY A 41 -0.77 5.27 3.16
C GLY A 41 -1.90 4.49 2.49
N TYR A 42 -2.64 3.75 3.31
CA TYR A 42 -3.61 2.72 2.93
C TYR A 42 -5.01 3.30 2.64
N PRO A 43 -5.46 3.40 1.38
CA PRO A 43 -6.61 4.23 1.03
C PRO A 43 -7.96 3.53 1.23
N GLY A 44 -8.82 4.19 2.01
CA GLY A 44 -10.09 3.66 2.52
C GLY A 44 -9.96 2.74 3.73
N SER A 45 -8.75 2.45 4.22
CA SER A 45 -8.53 1.82 5.52
C SER A 45 -8.55 2.86 6.65
N ASN A 46 -9.15 2.51 7.79
CA ASN A 46 -8.96 3.28 9.03
C ASN A 46 -7.56 2.99 9.58
N VAL A 47 -6.56 3.76 9.15
CA VAL A 47 -5.18 3.63 9.62
C VAL A 47 -4.74 4.84 10.42
N ARG A 48 -3.90 4.61 11.44
CA ARG A 48 -3.13 5.62 12.15
C ARG A 48 -1.65 5.31 12.02
N PHE A 49 -0.85 6.32 11.71
CA PHE A 49 0.61 6.21 11.69
C PHE A 49 1.24 6.85 12.92
N GLU A 50 2.22 6.17 13.51
CA GLU A 50 3.17 6.73 14.48
C GLU A 50 4.56 6.71 13.85
N ILE A 51 5.29 7.84 13.93
CA ILE A 51 6.57 8.08 13.24
C ILE A 51 7.66 8.25 14.30
N ALA A 52 8.78 7.52 14.16
CA ALA A 52 9.89 7.62 15.10
C ALA A 52 10.70 8.93 14.99
N ASP A 53 10.81 9.52 13.80
CA ASP A 53 11.48 10.81 13.55
C ASP A 53 10.60 11.77 12.72
N PRO A 54 9.95 12.77 13.36
CA PRO A 54 9.04 13.70 12.68
C PRO A 54 9.76 14.73 11.78
N ARG A 55 11.09 14.75 11.75
CA ARG A 55 11.87 15.52 10.77
C ARG A 55 11.83 14.82 9.41
N LYS A 56 12.06 13.50 9.40
CA LYS A 56 12.12 12.69 8.19
C LYS A 56 10.77 12.34 7.58
N ALA A 57 9.68 12.35 8.35
CA ALA A 57 8.34 12.13 7.83
C ALA A 57 7.26 12.86 8.64
N GLU A 58 6.05 12.97 8.10
CA GLU A 58 4.89 13.59 8.76
C GLU A 58 3.58 12.87 8.44
N THR A 59 2.61 12.96 9.35
CA THR A 59 1.23 12.52 9.11
C THR A 59 0.34 13.71 8.75
N PHE A 60 -0.61 13.49 7.85
CA PHE A 60 -1.63 14.49 7.51
C PHE A 60 -2.94 13.79 7.12
N VAL A 61 -4.04 14.54 7.12
CA VAL A 61 -5.34 14.06 6.62
C VAL A 61 -5.52 14.59 5.19
N ALA A 62 -5.72 13.68 4.24
CA ALA A 62 -5.96 14.02 2.85
C ALA A 62 -7.40 14.57 2.62
N LYS A 63 -7.65 15.19 1.46
CA LYS A 63 -8.95 15.84 1.15
C LYS A 63 -10.17 14.91 1.17
N ASN A 64 -9.95 13.60 1.14
CA ASN A 64 -10.96 12.54 1.25
C ASN A 64 -11.16 12.00 2.69
N GLY A 65 -10.44 12.52 3.68
CA GLY A 65 -10.54 12.12 5.09
C GLY A 65 -9.56 11.04 5.55
N GLU A 66 -8.76 10.47 4.65
CA GLU A 66 -7.77 9.43 4.97
C GLU A 66 -6.55 10.00 5.70
N GLN A 67 -6.00 9.28 6.68
CA GLN A 67 -4.65 9.56 7.17
C GLN A 67 -3.62 9.12 6.13
N ARG A 68 -2.60 9.95 5.91
CA ARG A 68 -1.49 9.72 4.99
C ARG A 68 -0.16 10.05 5.67
N LEU A 69 0.89 9.43 5.17
CA LEU A 69 2.28 9.69 5.50
C LEU A 69 2.92 10.48 4.35
N ARG A 70 3.74 11.48 4.65
CA ARG A 70 4.72 12.03 3.68
C ARG A 70 6.13 11.76 4.18
N LEU A 71 6.97 11.21 3.30
CA LEU A 71 8.41 11.05 3.52
C LEU A 71 9.11 12.34 3.05
N LYS A 72 9.96 12.94 3.89
CA LYS A 72 10.52 14.29 3.72
C LYS A 72 12.03 14.31 3.48
N GLU A 73 12.81 13.58 4.28
CA GLU A 73 14.27 13.60 4.22
C GLU A 73 14.84 12.20 3.97
N PRO A 74 15.98 12.06 3.23
CA PRO A 74 16.61 10.77 2.97
C PRO A 74 17.10 10.00 4.21
N GLY A 75 17.30 8.70 4.00
CA GLY A 75 17.68 7.71 5.02
C GLY A 75 16.47 7.16 5.78
N ASP A 76 16.76 6.26 6.74
CA ASP A 76 15.73 5.35 7.25
C ASP A 76 14.69 6.02 8.15
N VAL A 77 13.42 5.68 7.96
CA VAL A 77 12.28 6.12 8.78
C VAL A 77 11.50 4.91 9.29
N PHE A 78 11.50 4.72 10.61
CA PHE A 78 10.67 3.72 11.26
C PHE A 78 9.25 4.28 11.47
N VAL A 79 8.26 3.54 10.96
CA VAL A 79 6.83 3.88 11.04
C VAL A 79 6.06 2.68 11.56
N LYS A 80 5.14 2.94 12.49
CA LYS A 80 4.19 1.96 13.00
C LYS A 80 2.82 2.29 12.42
N ALA A 81 2.24 1.38 11.63
CA ALA A 81 0.92 1.52 11.04
C ALA A 81 -0.09 0.69 11.84
N VAL A 82 -1.06 1.35 12.47
CA VAL A 82 -2.12 0.72 13.27
C VAL A 82 -3.41 0.80 12.47
N PHE A 83 -3.92 -0.35 12.04
CA PHE A 83 -5.18 -0.50 11.32
C PHE A 83 -6.30 -0.83 12.31
N TYR A 84 -7.49 -0.27 12.05
CA TYR A 84 -8.71 -0.54 12.80
C TYR A 84 -9.75 -1.18 11.86
N GLU A 85 -9.98 -2.47 12.03
CA GLU A 85 -10.90 -3.24 11.18
C GLU A 85 -12.37 -2.98 11.54
N SER A 86 -13.27 -3.22 10.57
CA SER A 86 -14.70 -2.96 10.71
C SER A 86 -15.40 -3.80 11.79
N ASN A 87 -14.78 -4.90 12.22
CA ASN A 87 -15.22 -5.76 13.32
C ASN A 87 -14.67 -5.34 14.70
N GLY A 88 -13.78 -4.34 14.75
CA GLY A 88 -13.11 -3.89 15.98
C GLY A 88 -11.72 -4.51 16.25
N ASP A 89 -11.24 -5.41 15.39
CA ASP A 89 -9.86 -5.91 15.50
C ASP A 89 -8.84 -4.80 15.19
N ILE A 90 -7.65 -4.92 15.78
CA ILE A 90 -6.52 -4.02 15.54
C ILE A 90 -5.36 -4.83 14.97
N ILE A 91 -4.82 -4.39 13.82
CA ILE A 91 -3.64 -4.99 13.21
C ILE A 91 -2.51 -3.96 13.21
N GLU A 92 -1.38 -4.29 13.83
CA GLU A 92 -0.21 -3.43 13.89
C GLU A 92 0.89 -3.94 12.95
N TYR A 93 1.32 -3.08 12.02
CA TYR A 93 2.45 -3.33 11.13
C TYR A 93 3.61 -2.38 11.46
N HIS A 94 4.82 -2.90 11.34
CA HIS A 94 6.06 -2.17 11.56
C HIS A 94 6.75 -2.04 10.19
N LEU A 95 7.23 -0.84 9.86
CA LEU A 95 7.74 -0.53 8.52
C LEU A 95 9.02 0.30 8.62
N THR A 96 9.99 -0.02 7.76
CA THR A 96 11.24 0.73 7.60
C THR A 96 11.28 1.32 6.21
N PHE A 97 11.04 2.63 6.09
CA PHE A 97 11.16 3.32 4.81
C PHE A 97 12.61 3.74 4.56
N HIS A 98 13.26 3.18 3.55
CA HIS A 98 14.56 3.63 3.09
C HIS A 98 14.38 4.80 2.11
N VAL A 99 14.43 6.02 2.64
CA VAL A 99 14.13 7.22 1.85
C VAL A 99 15.32 7.62 0.97
N THR A 100 15.11 7.74 -0.34
CA THR A 100 16.17 8.07 -1.32
C THR A 100 16.14 9.54 -1.74
N GLY A 101 17.30 10.07 -2.16
CA GLY A 101 17.49 11.50 -2.46
C GLY A 101 16.95 12.01 -3.81
N GLN A 102 16.36 11.14 -4.64
CA GLN A 102 15.72 11.58 -5.88
C GLN A 102 14.28 12.02 -5.59
N ALA A 103 14.06 13.31 -5.35
CA ALA A 103 12.72 13.82 -5.07
C ALA A 103 11.76 13.55 -6.24
N VAL A 104 10.58 13.01 -5.92
CA VAL A 104 9.43 12.98 -6.83
C VAL A 104 8.57 14.22 -6.63
N ASP A 105 7.74 14.56 -7.61
CA ASP A 105 6.71 15.59 -7.47
C ASP A 105 5.86 15.33 -6.21
N GLU A 106 5.62 16.36 -5.39
CA GLU A 106 4.90 16.25 -4.12
C GLU A 106 3.45 15.72 -4.24
N THR A 107 2.93 15.62 -5.47
CA THR A 107 1.61 15.07 -5.79
C THR A 107 1.62 13.58 -6.13
N ALA A 108 2.79 12.94 -6.20
CA ALA A 108 2.94 11.51 -6.47
C ALA A 108 2.46 10.66 -5.28
N VAL A 109 1.18 10.30 -5.29
CA VAL A 109 0.63 9.21 -4.46
C VAL A 109 1.29 7.92 -4.92
N ASP A 110 1.95 7.22 -3.99
CA ASP A 110 2.58 5.94 -4.30
C ASP A 110 1.55 4.89 -4.71
N VAL A 111 1.58 4.52 -5.99
CA VAL A 111 0.66 3.51 -6.56
C VAL A 111 0.90 2.11 -6.00
N ASN A 112 2.06 1.87 -5.37
CA ASN A 112 2.32 0.62 -4.65
C ASN A 112 1.59 0.54 -3.30
N SER A 113 1.14 1.65 -2.69
CA SER A 113 0.45 1.59 -1.39
C SER A 113 -0.88 0.81 -1.47
N TYR A 114 -1.60 0.94 -2.59
CA TYR A 114 -2.75 0.10 -2.92
C TYR A 114 -2.38 -1.35 -3.19
N ALA A 115 -1.21 -1.61 -3.79
CA ALA A 115 -0.73 -2.95 -4.07
C ALA A 115 -0.38 -3.69 -2.76
N GLU A 116 0.29 -3.00 -1.83
CA GLU A 116 0.63 -3.47 -0.49
C GLU A 116 -0.64 -3.76 0.34
N GLU A 117 -1.65 -2.88 0.31
CA GLU A 117 -2.93 -3.11 0.99
C GLU A 117 -3.67 -4.33 0.46
N VAL A 118 -3.83 -4.42 -0.87
CA VAL A 118 -4.52 -5.53 -1.51
C VAL A 118 -3.74 -6.84 -1.31
N LEU A 119 -2.40 -6.82 -1.30
CA LEU A 119 -1.58 -7.98 -0.94
C LEU A 119 -1.88 -8.44 0.51
N ALA A 120 -1.88 -7.52 1.47
CA ALA A 120 -2.11 -7.84 2.88
C ALA A 120 -3.50 -8.46 3.10
N LEU A 121 -4.54 -7.89 2.48
CA LEU A 121 -5.91 -8.39 2.49
C LEU A 121 -6.03 -9.78 1.81
N VAL A 122 -5.47 -9.94 0.61
CA VAL A 122 -5.45 -11.21 -0.13
C VAL A 122 -4.70 -12.30 0.64
N ASN A 123 -3.59 -11.96 1.31
CA ASN A 123 -2.85 -12.87 2.16
C ASN A 123 -3.53 -13.12 3.51
N ALA A 124 -4.41 -12.24 3.99
CA ALA A 124 -5.31 -12.54 5.11
C ALA A 124 -6.36 -13.58 4.72
N GLU A 125 -6.95 -13.48 3.52
CA GLU A 125 -7.88 -14.49 3.00
C GLU A 125 -7.19 -15.82 2.75
N ARG A 126 -6.06 -15.85 2.03
CA ARG A 126 -5.31 -17.09 1.73
C ARG A 126 -4.89 -17.85 2.99
N ARG A 127 -4.53 -17.14 4.08
CA ARG A 127 -4.24 -17.75 5.40
C ARG A 127 -5.43 -18.52 5.98
N LYS A 128 -6.68 -18.10 5.77
CA LYS A 128 -7.88 -18.82 6.25
C LYS A 128 -8.04 -20.21 5.61
N TYR A 129 -7.41 -20.42 4.45
CA TYR A 129 -7.42 -21.68 3.69
C TYR A 129 -6.08 -22.44 3.78
N ASN A 130 -5.16 -22.04 4.65
CA ASN A 130 -3.79 -22.58 4.78
C ASN A 130 -2.97 -22.53 3.48
N LEU A 131 -3.19 -21.50 2.65
CA LEU A 131 -2.45 -21.30 1.40
C LEU A 131 -1.22 -20.40 1.63
N GLU A 132 -0.13 -20.72 0.92
CA GLU A 132 1.08 -19.90 0.89
C GLU A 132 0.77 -18.43 0.51
N PRO A 133 1.38 -17.45 1.19
CA PRO A 133 1.20 -16.05 0.84
C PRO A 133 1.76 -15.75 -0.55
N LEU A 134 1.08 -14.90 -1.29
CA LEU A 134 1.61 -14.30 -2.50
C LEU A 134 2.63 -13.22 -2.13
N ARG A 135 3.51 -12.88 -3.07
CA ARG A 135 4.39 -11.71 -3.01
C ARG A 135 4.01 -10.73 -4.12
N LEU A 136 4.26 -9.43 -3.93
CA LEU A 136 4.17 -8.48 -5.03
C LEU A 136 5.35 -8.65 -5.99
N ALA A 137 5.07 -8.51 -7.28
CA ALA A 137 6.08 -8.41 -8.31
C ALA A 137 5.90 -7.10 -9.08
N GLN A 138 6.96 -6.28 -9.16
CA GLN A 138 6.88 -4.94 -9.74
C GLN A 138 6.48 -4.95 -11.21
N ASP A 139 6.96 -5.93 -11.98
CA ASP A 139 6.57 -6.09 -13.39
C ASP A 139 5.06 -6.38 -13.52
N LEU A 140 4.48 -7.20 -12.64
CA LEU A 140 3.02 -7.38 -12.58
C LEU A 140 2.26 -6.14 -12.08
N ASN A 141 2.82 -5.29 -11.21
CA ASN A 141 2.19 -4.00 -10.86
C ASN A 141 2.10 -3.08 -12.08
N GLU A 142 3.18 -3.00 -12.88
CA GLU A 142 3.23 -2.22 -14.11
C GLU A 142 2.29 -2.78 -15.20
N ASP A 143 2.29 -4.08 -15.38
CA ASP A 143 1.45 -4.78 -16.35
C ASP A 143 -0.05 -4.68 -15.94
N ALA A 144 -0.37 -4.79 -14.64
CA ALA A 144 -1.73 -4.56 -14.11
C ALA A 144 -2.15 -3.09 -14.19
N MET A 145 -1.22 -2.14 -14.07
CA MET A 145 -1.48 -0.71 -14.30
C MET A 145 -1.87 -0.43 -15.75
N VAL A 146 -1.29 -1.14 -16.73
CA VAL A 146 -1.77 -1.09 -18.13
C VAL A 146 -3.21 -1.61 -18.22
N ARG A 147 -3.52 -2.75 -17.61
CA ARG A 147 -4.88 -3.32 -17.59
C ARG A 147 -5.91 -2.39 -16.92
N ALA A 148 -5.57 -1.73 -15.82
CA ALA A 148 -6.44 -0.74 -15.18
C ALA A 148 -6.74 0.47 -16.10
N ARG A 149 -5.73 0.96 -16.86
CA ARG A 149 -5.90 2.03 -17.86
C ARG A 149 -6.74 1.59 -19.06
N GLU A 150 -6.56 0.36 -19.53
CA GLU A 150 -7.38 -0.23 -20.59
C GLU A 150 -8.85 -0.35 -20.16
N CYS A 151 -9.09 -0.79 -18.92
CA CYS A 151 -10.42 -0.98 -18.34
C CYS A 151 -11.26 0.30 -18.24
N VAL A 152 -10.65 1.50 -18.17
CA VAL A 152 -11.35 2.79 -18.25
C VAL A 152 -12.07 2.94 -19.60
N ARG A 153 -11.44 2.47 -20.68
CA ARG A 153 -11.97 2.54 -22.06
C ARG A 153 -12.88 1.36 -22.37
N HIS A 154 -12.49 0.16 -21.95
CA HIS A 154 -13.22 -1.09 -22.19
C HIS A 154 -13.03 -2.03 -20.99
N PHE A 155 -14.00 -2.06 -20.08
CA PHE A 155 -13.97 -2.94 -18.90
C PHE A 155 -14.28 -4.38 -19.30
N SER A 156 -13.23 -5.15 -19.59
CA SER A 156 -13.29 -6.53 -20.08
C SER A 156 -11.97 -7.26 -19.82
N HIS A 157 -12.02 -8.60 -19.72
CA HIS A 157 -10.83 -9.47 -19.74
C HIS A 157 -10.19 -9.57 -21.14
N GLN A 158 -10.89 -9.12 -22.18
CA GLN A 158 -10.29 -8.83 -23.48
C GLN A 158 -9.72 -7.41 -23.47
N ARG A 159 -8.52 -7.24 -24.02
CA ARG A 159 -7.84 -5.96 -24.15
C ARG A 159 -8.43 -5.14 -25.30
N PRO A 160 -8.24 -3.81 -25.35
CA PRO A 160 -8.89 -2.94 -26.35
C PRO A 160 -8.45 -3.18 -27.81
N ASP A 161 -7.40 -3.97 -28.04
CA ASP A 161 -6.93 -4.44 -29.35
C ASP A 161 -7.53 -5.80 -29.77
N GLY A 162 -8.36 -6.42 -28.92
CA GLY A 162 -8.96 -7.73 -29.14
C GLY A 162 -8.14 -8.91 -28.59
N SER A 163 -6.96 -8.68 -28.00
CA SER A 163 -6.13 -9.73 -27.41
C SER A 163 -6.59 -10.13 -25.99
N ASP A 164 -6.19 -11.31 -25.52
CA ASP A 164 -6.45 -11.74 -24.13
C ASP A 164 -5.62 -10.92 -23.14
N TYR A 165 -6.13 -10.73 -21.90
CA TYR A 165 -5.44 -9.98 -20.84
C TYR A 165 -3.97 -10.38 -20.67
N ASN A 166 -3.64 -11.67 -20.75
CA ASN A 166 -2.31 -12.22 -20.47
C ASN A 166 -1.24 -11.78 -21.48
N THR A 167 -1.62 -11.24 -22.64
CA THR A 167 -0.70 -10.64 -23.62
C THR A 167 -0.09 -9.32 -23.15
N VAL A 168 -0.58 -8.75 -22.05
CA VAL A 168 0.06 -7.64 -21.35
C VAL A 168 1.33 -8.09 -20.61
N LEU A 169 1.42 -9.38 -20.24
CA LEU A 169 2.49 -9.90 -19.39
C LEU A 169 3.80 -9.98 -20.18
N ARG A 170 4.82 -9.26 -19.71
CA ARG A 170 6.14 -9.20 -20.38
C ARG A 170 6.80 -10.57 -20.59
N ASN A 171 6.50 -11.52 -19.69
CA ASN A 171 6.77 -12.94 -19.87
C ASN A 171 5.42 -13.69 -19.79
N PRO A 172 4.99 -14.44 -20.82
CA PRO A 172 3.76 -15.23 -20.74
C PRO A 172 3.97 -16.51 -19.91
N TYR A 173 3.48 -16.50 -18.67
CA TYR A 173 3.53 -17.66 -17.76
C TYR A 173 2.50 -18.72 -18.12
N LYS A 174 2.81 -20.00 -17.88
CA LYS A 174 1.88 -21.13 -18.12
C LYS A 174 0.64 -21.11 -17.23
N GLU A 175 0.75 -20.46 -16.07
CA GLU A 175 -0.32 -20.30 -15.09
C GLU A 175 -0.36 -18.81 -14.71
N ALA A 176 -1.41 -18.12 -15.15
CA ALA A 176 -1.70 -16.72 -14.86
C ALA A 176 -3.20 -16.52 -14.64
N GLY A 177 -3.58 -15.43 -13.99
CA GLY A 177 -4.98 -15.09 -13.73
C GLY A 177 -5.21 -13.57 -13.69
N GLU A 178 -6.45 -13.14 -13.89
CA GLU A 178 -6.87 -11.74 -13.75
C GLU A 178 -8.18 -11.62 -12.97
N ASN A 179 -8.19 -10.71 -12.00
CA ASN A 179 -9.41 -10.18 -11.38
C ASN A 179 -9.56 -8.70 -11.74
N LEU A 180 -10.76 -8.29 -12.15
CA LEU A 180 -11.08 -6.89 -12.45
C LEU A 180 -12.11 -6.35 -11.45
N SER A 181 -12.05 -5.06 -11.13
CA SER A 181 -13.06 -4.37 -10.31
C SER A 181 -13.22 -2.93 -10.79
N ALA A 182 -14.45 -2.41 -10.72
CA ALA A 182 -14.74 -1.01 -11.02
C ALA A 182 -15.79 -0.46 -10.05
N GLY A 183 -15.73 0.84 -9.77
CA GLY A 183 -16.68 1.56 -8.90
C GLY A 183 -16.42 1.41 -7.40
N ARG A 184 -15.43 0.61 -7.00
CA ARG A 184 -15.07 0.39 -5.60
C ARG A 184 -13.95 1.37 -5.18
N PRO A 185 -14.11 2.17 -4.11
CA PRO A 185 -13.19 3.27 -3.82
C PRO A 185 -11.93 2.87 -3.02
N SER A 186 -11.91 1.69 -2.40
CA SER A 186 -10.84 1.23 -1.50
C SER A 186 -10.37 -0.18 -1.80
N ALA A 187 -9.20 -0.55 -1.26
CA ALA A 187 -8.65 -1.90 -1.37
C ALA A 187 -9.54 -2.92 -0.64
N GLN A 188 -9.95 -2.63 0.60
CA GLN A 188 -10.85 -3.49 1.40
C GLN A 188 -12.15 -3.81 0.65
N ALA A 189 -12.88 -2.78 0.18
CA ALA A 189 -14.10 -2.97 -0.58
C ALA A 189 -13.86 -3.75 -1.88
N THR A 190 -12.69 -3.60 -2.51
CA THR A 190 -12.32 -4.32 -3.73
C THR A 190 -12.04 -5.80 -3.49
N VAL A 191 -11.26 -6.14 -2.45
CA VAL A 191 -10.98 -7.53 -2.08
C VAL A 191 -12.23 -8.23 -1.58
N GLU A 192 -13.08 -7.57 -0.79
CA GLU A 192 -14.43 -8.06 -0.46
C GLU A 192 -15.27 -8.32 -1.72
N GLY A 193 -15.18 -7.43 -2.71
CA GLY A 193 -15.87 -7.58 -4.00
C GLY A 193 -15.42 -8.81 -4.79
N TRP A 194 -14.12 -9.09 -4.78
CA TRP A 194 -13.55 -10.30 -5.38
C TRP A 194 -13.90 -11.55 -4.57
N MET A 195 -13.74 -11.53 -3.24
CA MET A 195 -14.04 -12.66 -2.36
C MET A 195 -15.53 -13.02 -2.28
N ASN A 196 -16.44 -12.13 -2.68
CA ASN A 196 -17.86 -12.45 -2.84
C ASN A 196 -18.23 -12.99 -4.24
N SER A 197 -17.36 -12.88 -5.24
CA SER A 197 -17.53 -13.46 -6.58
C SER A 197 -16.80 -14.81 -6.66
N PRO A 198 -17.46 -15.94 -6.97
CA PRO A 198 -16.80 -17.25 -7.08
C PRO A 198 -15.58 -17.22 -8.01
N ALA A 199 -15.72 -16.77 -9.25
CA ALA A 199 -14.63 -16.74 -10.22
C ALA A 199 -13.41 -15.88 -9.78
N HIS A 200 -13.66 -14.77 -9.07
CA HIS A 200 -12.55 -13.93 -8.58
C HIS A 200 -11.89 -14.50 -7.32
N ARG A 201 -12.69 -15.14 -6.44
CA ARG A 201 -12.23 -15.88 -5.27
C ARG A 201 -11.36 -17.08 -5.68
N ASP A 202 -11.74 -17.79 -6.73
CA ASP A 202 -11.03 -18.98 -7.22
C ASP A 202 -9.61 -18.61 -7.69
N ASN A 203 -9.43 -17.44 -8.34
CA ASN A 203 -8.11 -16.87 -8.62
C ASN A 203 -7.31 -16.54 -7.34
N ILE A 204 -7.93 -15.83 -6.38
CA ILE A 204 -7.29 -15.45 -5.10
C ILE A 204 -6.83 -16.67 -4.30
N LEU A 205 -7.64 -17.74 -4.28
CA LEU A 205 -7.37 -18.98 -3.55
C LEU A 205 -6.66 -20.04 -4.39
N TYR A 206 -6.21 -19.74 -5.61
CA TYR A 206 -5.52 -20.71 -6.46
C TYR A 206 -4.19 -21.14 -5.81
N PRO A 207 -3.96 -22.44 -5.54
CA PRO A 207 -2.80 -22.88 -4.75
C PRO A 207 -1.43 -22.73 -5.43
N ASN A 208 -1.39 -22.60 -6.77
CA ASN A 208 -0.12 -22.55 -7.51
C ASN A 208 0.43 -21.13 -7.74
N PHE A 209 -0.38 -20.08 -7.64
CA PHE A 209 0.14 -18.71 -7.76
C PHE A 209 1.10 -18.39 -6.61
N ARG A 210 2.17 -17.65 -6.92
CA ARG A 210 3.25 -17.25 -6.00
C ARG A 210 3.46 -15.74 -5.99
N GLU A 211 3.10 -15.08 -7.08
CA GLU A 211 3.29 -13.64 -7.26
C GLU A 211 2.01 -13.01 -7.83
N MET A 212 1.80 -11.75 -7.46
CA MET A 212 0.70 -10.93 -7.96
C MET A 212 1.16 -9.50 -8.19
N GLY A 213 0.34 -8.73 -8.90
CA GLY A 213 0.49 -7.28 -8.97
C GLY A 213 -0.84 -6.58 -9.17
N ILE A 214 -0.88 -5.31 -8.78
CA ILE A 214 -2.09 -4.51 -8.67
C ILE A 214 -1.93 -3.21 -9.45
N GLY A 215 -2.87 -2.95 -10.35
CA GLY A 215 -3.08 -1.66 -10.98
C GLY A 215 -4.34 -1.01 -10.43
N TYR A 216 -4.21 0.20 -9.90
CA TYR A 216 -5.35 1.04 -9.52
C TYR A 216 -5.32 2.35 -10.32
N LEU A 217 -6.46 2.76 -10.86
CA LEU A 217 -6.64 4.04 -11.52
C LEU A 217 -7.93 4.73 -11.07
N TYR A 218 -7.81 5.99 -10.71
CA TYR A 218 -8.93 6.92 -10.58
C TYR A 218 -9.01 7.83 -11.80
N GLU A 219 -10.16 7.87 -12.48
CA GLU A 219 -10.45 8.77 -13.60
C GLU A 219 -11.82 9.42 -13.35
N SER A 220 -11.82 10.71 -13.00
CA SER A 220 -13.03 11.45 -12.59
C SER A 220 -14.14 11.49 -13.64
N ASN A 221 -13.81 11.42 -14.93
CA ASN A 221 -14.73 11.59 -16.06
C ASN A 221 -15.25 10.26 -16.62
N SER A 222 -14.88 9.13 -16.00
CA SER A 222 -15.26 7.78 -16.42
C SER A 222 -16.54 7.28 -15.75
N ARG A 223 -17.17 6.26 -16.36
CA ARG A 223 -18.43 5.65 -15.89
C ARG A 223 -18.38 5.19 -14.43
N TYR A 224 -17.25 4.63 -13.99
CA TYR A 224 -17.13 4.02 -12.66
C TYR A 224 -16.17 4.76 -11.71
N ARG A 225 -15.41 5.74 -12.21
CA ARG A 225 -14.40 6.55 -11.49
C ARG A 225 -13.20 5.79 -10.92
N HIS A 226 -13.38 4.60 -10.36
CA HIS A 226 -12.34 3.75 -9.77
C HIS A 226 -12.22 2.46 -10.58
N TYR A 227 -11.00 2.06 -10.93
CA TYR A 227 -10.69 0.88 -11.72
C TYR A 227 -9.52 0.12 -11.11
N TRP A 228 -9.66 -1.19 -11.02
CA TRP A 228 -8.70 -2.10 -10.43
C TRP A 228 -8.47 -3.28 -11.36
N ALA A 229 -7.21 -3.63 -11.57
CA ALA A 229 -6.80 -4.91 -12.12
C ALA A 229 -5.84 -5.59 -11.15
N GLN A 230 -6.05 -6.88 -10.91
CA GLN A 230 -5.17 -7.74 -10.15
C GLN A 230 -4.72 -8.86 -11.09
N LEU A 231 -3.41 -8.95 -11.33
CA LEU A 231 -2.79 -10.03 -12.10
C LEU A 231 -2.09 -11.00 -11.17
N PHE A 232 -2.08 -12.28 -11.54
CA PHE A 232 -1.40 -13.35 -10.82
C PHE A 232 -0.46 -14.12 -11.74
N ARG A 233 0.63 -14.68 -11.18
CA ARG A 233 1.45 -15.71 -11.81
C ARG A 233 1.95 -16.76 -10.81
N ARG A 234 2.42 -17.88 -11.36
CA ARG A 234 3.18 -18.92 -10.66
C ARG A 234 4.68 -18.62 -10.67
#